data_AF-A0A944D304-F1
#
_entry.id   AF-A0A944D304-F1
#
_cell.length_a   1.000
_cell.length_b   1.000
_cell.length_c   1.000
_cell.angle_alpha   90.00
_cell.angle_beta   90.00
_cell.angle_gamma   90.00
#
_symmetry.space_group_name_H-M   'P 1'
#
loop_
_entity.id
_entity.type
_entity.pdbx_description
1 polymer ?
#
loop_
_entity_poly.entity_id
_entity_poly.type
_entity_poly.pdbx_seq_one_letter_code
_entity_poly.pdbx_strand_id
1 'polypeptide(L)'
;MTLLLLSFIGGVLTVASPCVLPMLPVIIGSATLAENKRKPLVIIFSLALSIVIFTLLLKSTTLLINVPSMVWTTVSGVIILILGLSYLYPNQWTRLMIALKLQRGSEEMLHNTSRISSPWLKDALTGAALGPVFSSCSPTYFFVLATVLPQTFAVGLLNLCIYALGLALTLLAIARFGRRVTRALGYASNPESTFRKAVGILLIIVGIAIATGIDKKIESRLVASGLSATGIESALLENFQFERINETTSSDVAMNVRDPKLAPEFIGLTNWMNSAPLTLAELRGKVVIIDFWTYSCINCIRTLPTLTSWYETYKDDGFVIVGISAPEFAFERIPSNVQAAVERYEITYPIALDNDFLTWRAYDNAYWPAKYFIDRQGRLRHTHFGEGDYEESEAIIRALLQEDGATTVSEDMVSGDVALPISNLQSPETYLGYERAKNFDNAAQRTANMVATYSNNGTPNNNHWSLNGDWNIQDEKITSASDDAQLSYTFSAKDVYLVITSDEEADIAVELGGQDVNAENAGADVANSIMHIDTDRLYHIVSLPSFASKKTLTLTVPKGVSLHAFTFGS
;
A
#
# COMPACT_ATOMS: atom_id res chain seq x y z
N MET A 1 12.49 17.03 -16.46
CA MET A 1 13.72 16.41 -17.01
C MET A 1 14.08 15.11 -16.29
N THR A 2 13.94 15.04 -14.97
CA THR A 2 14.18 13.85 -14.13
C THR A 2 13.32 12.62 -14.48
N LEU A 3 12.02 12.81 -14.76
CA LEU A 3 11.13 11.71 -15.19
C LEU A 3 11.52 11.07 -16.52
N LEU A 4 12.10 11.84 -17.45
CA LEU A 4 12.60 11.32 -18.72
C LEU A 4 13.83 10.43 -18.50
N LEU A 5 14.71 10.85 -17.60
CA LEU A 5 15.91 10.09 -17.23
C LEU A 5 15.54 8.79 -16.51
N LEU A 6 14.59 8.83 -15.57
CA LEU A 6 14.06 7.63 -14.90
C LEU A 6 13.37 6.69 -15.89
N SER A 7 12.56 7.22 -16.82
CA SER A 7 11.92 6.40 -17.86
C SER A 7 12.96 5.72 -18.77
N PHE A 8 14.03 6.44 -19.12
CA PHE A 8 15.14 5.89 -19.89
C PHE A 8 15.86 4.77 -19.13
N ILE A 9 16.21 5.00 -17.86
CA ILE A 9 16.88 4.01 -17.00
C ILE A 9 15.99 2.77 -16.80
N GLY A 10 14.69 2.95 -16.57
CA GLY A 10 13.73 1.86 -16.48
C GLY A 10 13.71 0.99 -17.75
N GLY A 11 13.83 1.61 -18.94
CA GLY A 11 13.96 0.90 -20.21
C GLY A 11 15.24 0.07 -20.30
N VAL A 12 16.36 0.60 -19.81
CA VAL A 12 17.65 -0.11 -19.74
C VAL A 12 17.58 -1.29 -18.77
N LEU A 13 17.05 -1.08 -17.56
CA LEU A 13 16.94 -2.11 -16.52
C LEU A 13 15.95 -3.22 -16.87
N THR A 14 14.94 -2.93 -17.69
CA THR A 14 13.97 -3.93 -18.16
C THR A 14 14.67 -5.11 -18.86
N VAL A 15 15.79 -4.87 -19.55
CA VAL A 15 16.55 -5.93 -20.23
C VAL A 15 17.18 -6.93 -19.26
N ALA A 16 17.48 -6.51 -18.03
CA ALA A 16 17.99 -7.36 -16.96
C ALA A 16 16.89 -8.19 -16.26
N SER A 17 15.62 -8.00 -16.64
CA SER A 17 14.50 -8.72 -16.03
C SER A 17 14.58 -10.23 -16.34
N PRO A 18 14.30 -11.11 -15.35
CA PRO A 18 14.36 -12.56 -15.51
C PRO A 18 13.48 -13.10 -16.64
N CYS A 19 12.45 -12.35 -17.04
CA CYS A 19 11.55 -12.73 -18.14
C CYS A 19 12.11 -12.41 -19.54
N VAL A 20 13.08 -11.50 -19.66
CA VAL A 20 13.71 -11.11 -20.93
C VAL A 20 14.89 -12.00 -21.27
N LEU A 21 15.58 -12.50 -20.25
CA LEU A 21 16.77 -13.36 -20.38
C LEU A 21 16.56 -14.59 -21.28
N PRO A 22 15.41 -15.31 -21.23
CA PRO A 22 15.14 -16.46 -22.09
C PRO A 22 14.90 -16.12 -23.56
N MET A 23 14.51 -14.87 -23.87
CA MET A 23 14.24 -14.38 -25.22
C MET A 23 15.46 -13.76 -25.88
N LEU A 24 16.45 -13.36 -25.07
CA LEU A 24 17.72 -12.79 -25.50
C LEU A 24 18.47 -13.69 -26.53
N PRO A 25 18.48 -15.03 -26.41
CA PRO A 25 19.02 -15.92 -27.45
C PRO A 25 18.31 -15.84 -28.80
N VAL A 26 17.01 -15.54 -28.86
CA VAL A 26 16.27 -15.38 -30.12
C VAL A 26 16.71 -14.10 -30.82
N ILE A 27 16.87 -13.02 -30.06
CA ILE A 27 17.35 -11.72 -30.57
C ILE A 27 18.80 -11.84 -31.03
N ILE A 28 19.67 -12.47 -30.24
CA ILE A 28 21.06 -12.76 -30.63
C ILE A 28 21.11 -13.70 -31.84
N GLY A 29 20.27 -14.75 -31.85
CA GLY A 29 20.15 -15.72 -32.94
C GLY A 29 19.76 -15.07 -34.26
N SER A 30 18.85 -14.09 -34.21
CA SER A 30 18.48 -13.28 -35.37
C SER A 30 19.65 -12.42 -35.86
N ALA A 31 20.55 -11.97 -34.97
CA ALA A 31 21.74 -11.19 -35.33
C ALA A 31 22.92 -12.05 -35.81
N THR A 32 23.02 -13.30 -35.39
CA THR A 32 24.07 -14.24 -35.81
C THR A 32 23.76 -14.92 -37.13
N LEU A 33 22.48 -15.24 -37.40
CA LEU A 33 21.98 -15.88 -38.62
C LEU A 33 21.66 -14.88 -39.75
N ALA A 34 21.67 -13.57 -39.47
CA ALA A 34 21.39 -12.56 -40.48
C ALA A 34 22.58 -12.30 -41.41
N GLU A 35 22.44 -12.64 -42.69
CA GLU A 35 23.32 -12.14 -43.77
C GLU A 35 23.26 -10.61 -43.91
N ASN A 36 22.16 -9.98 -43.47
CA ASN A 36 21.90 -8.55 -43.62
C ASN A 36 21.94 -7.80 -42.28
N LYS A 37 22.80 -6.78 -42.19
CA LYS A 37 22.99 -5.93 -40.98
C LYS A 37 21.72 -5.22 -40.49
N ARG A 38 20.67 -5.15 -41.32
CA ARG A 38 19.41 -4.46 -41.00
C ARG A 38 18.38 -5.32 -40.25
N LYS A 39 18.51 -6.66 -40.24
CA LYS A 39 17.49 -7.55 -39.63
C LYS A 39 17.27 -7.28 -38.13
N PRO A 40 18.32 -7.18 -37.29
CA PRO A 40 18.11 -6.94 -35.85
C PRO A 40 17.48 -5.57 -35.56
N LEU A 41 17.77 -4.56 -36.40
CA LEU A 41 17.20 -3.22 -36.26
C LEU A 41 15.68 -3.21 -36.53
N VAL A 42 15.21 -3.98 -37.52
CA VAL A 42 13.79 -4.09 -37.85
C VAL A 42 13.03 -4.79 -36.71
N ILE A 43 13.59 -5.84 -36.12
CA ILE A 43 13.00 -6.56 -34.99
C ILE A 43 12.91 -5.66 -33.75
N ILE A 44 14.00 -4.95 -33.40
CA ILE A 44 14.02 -4.06 -32.23
C ILE A 44 13.06 -2.89 -32.40
N PHE A 45 12.99 -2.28 -33.59
CA PHE A 45 12.09 -1.17 -33.86
C PHE A 45 10.62 -1.59 -33.82
N SER A 46 10.28 -2.73 -34.42
CA SER A 46 8.92 -3.29 -34.37
C SER A 46 8.49 -3.70 -32.96
N LEU A 47 9.42 -4.24 -32.16
CA LEU A 47 9.20 -4.52 -30.74
C LEU A 47 8.90 -3.24 -29.94
N ALA A 48 9.73 -2.21 -30.07
CA ALA A 48 9.54 -0.93 -29.38
C ALA A 48 8.19 -0.29 -29.75
N LEU A 49 7.85 -0.28 -31.05
CA LEU A 49 6.56 0.22 -31.53
C LEU A 49 5.39 -0.59 -30.99
N SER A 50 5.51 -1.93 -30.95
CA SER A 50 4.47 -2.79 -30.40
C SER A 50 4.24 -2.57 -28.92
N ILE A 51 5.29 -2.31 -28.12
CA ILE A 51 5.15 -2.00 -26.69
C ILE A 51 4.39 -0.69 -26.51
N VAL A 52 4.70 0.34 -27.30
CA VAL A 52 3.99 1.63 -27.25
C VAL A 52 2.50 1.43 -27.58
N ILE A 53 2.19 0.78 -28.70
CA ILE A 53 0.81 0.55 -29.16
C ILE A 53 0.02 -0.30 -28.14
N PHE A 54 0.60 -1.40 -27.68
CA PHE A 54 -0.07 -2.30 -26.74
C PHE A 54 -0.33 -1.61 -25.40
N THR A 55 0.58 -0.76 -24.92
CA THR A 55 0.39 0.03 -23.70
C THR A 55 -0.74 1.04 -23.82
N LEU A 56 -0.86 1.70 -24.97
CA LEU A 56 -1.98 2.61 -25.23
C LEU A 56 -3.31 1.86 -25.31
N LEU A 57 -3.33 0.68 -25.93
CA LEU A 57 -4.50 -0.20 -25.97
C LEU A 57 -4.89 -0.71 -24.57
N LEU A 58 -3.93 -1.11 -23.75
CA LEU A 58 -4.17 -1.51 -22.37
C LEU A 58 -4.75 -0.35 -21.57
N LYS A 59 -4.19 0.87 -21.65
CA LYS A 59 -4.74 2.07 -20.99
C LYS A 59 -6.19 2.33 -21.40
N SER A 60 -6.51 2.20 -22.69
CA SER A 60 -7.87 2.35 -23.20
C SER A 60 -8.82 1.28 -22.65
N THR A 61 -8.33 0.06 -22.42
CA THR A 61 -9.14 -1.09 -22.00
C THR A 61 -9.31 -1.14 -20.47
N THR A 62 -8.29 -0.71 -19.70
CA THR A 62 -8.34 -0.64 -18.23
C THR A 62 -9.35 0.40 -17.71
N LEU A 63 -9.71 1.40 -18.51
CA LEU A 63 -10.80 2.33 -18.19
C LEU A 63 -12.19 1.67 -18.22
N LEU A 64 -12.32 0.47 -18.81
CA LEU A 64 -13.59 -0.22 -19.05
C LEU A 64 -13.74 -1.52 -18.25
N ILE A 65 -12.68 -2.02 -17.60
CA ILE A 65 -12.66 -3.35 -16.98
C ILE A 65 -12.06 -3.27 -15.56
N ASN A 66 -12.91 -3.38 -14.53
CA ASN A 66 -12.48 -3.49 -13.13
C ASN A 66 -12.18 -4.96 -12.77
N VAL A 67 -11.03 -5.48 -13.22
CA VAL A 67 -10.60 -6.86 -12.91
C VAL A 67 -9.66 -6.84 -11.68
N PRO A 68 -9.95 -7.66 -10.64
CA PRO A 68 -9.11 -7.74 -9.45
C PRO A 68 -7.64 -8.05 -9.77
N SER A 69 -6.71 -7.36 -9.09
CA SER A 69 -5.27 -7.52 -9.27
C SER A 69 -4.77 -8.96 -9.07
N MET A 70 -5.49 -9.75 -8.28
CA MET A 70 -5.23 -11.18 -8.04
C MET A 70 -5.32 -12.01 -9.34
N VAL A 71 -6.27 -11.70 -10.22
CA VAL A 71 -6.46 -12.45 -11.48
C VAL A 71 -5.24 -12.31 -12.38
N TRP A 72 -4.72 -11.09 -12.52
CA TRP A 72 -3.53 -10.81 -13.33
C TRP A 72 -2.28 -11.51 -12.79
N THR A 73 -2.08 -11.51 -11.47
CA THR A 73 -0.94 -12.20 -10.86
C THR A 73 -1.00 -13.72 -11.05
N THR A 74 -2.19 -14.32 -10.91
CA THR A 74 -2.36 -15.77 -11.11
C THR A 74 -2.18 -16.16 -12.57
N VAL A 75 -2.74 -15.40 -13.50
CA VAL A 75 -2.60 -15.67 -14.94
C VAL A 75 -1.13 -15.59 -15.38
N SER A 76 -0.41 -14.53 -14.99
CA SER A 76 1.02 -14.39 -15.32
C SER A 76 1.88 -15.48 -14.68
N GLY A 77 1.61 -15.84 -13.42
CA GLY A 77 2.31 -16.93 -12.74
C GLY A 77 2.12 -18.29 -13.43
N VAL A 78 0.89 -18.60 -13.85
CA VAL A 78 0.58 -19.84 -14.59
C VAL A 78 1.29 -19.89 -15.93
N ILE A 79 1.33 -18.79 -16.68
CA ILE A 79 2.03 -18.72 -17.97
C ILE A 79 3.53 -18.97 -17.81
N ILE A 80 4.18 -18.33 -16.83
CA ILE A 80 5.61 -18.51 -16.55
C ILE A 80 5.91 -19.95 -16.13
N LEU A 81 5.04 -20.56 -15.32
CA LEU A 81 5.17 -21.94 -14.87
C LEU A 81 5.07 -22.93 -16.05
N ILE A 82 4.13 -22.70 -16.98
CA ILE A 82 4.00 -23.47 -18.23
C ILE A 82 5.26 -23.33 -19.10
N LEU A 83 5.79 -22.11 -19.23
CA LEU A 83 7.03 -21.87 -19.98
C LEU A 83 8.23 -22.56 -19.32
N GLY A 84 8.35 -22.52 -18.00
CA GLY A 84 9.39 -23.21 -17.24
C GLY A 84 9.33 -24.73 -17.43
N LEU A 85 8.13 -25.33 -17.35
CA LEU A 85 7.91 -26.76 -17.62
C LEU A 85 8.27 -27.14 -19.07
N SER A 86 7.95 -26.28 -20.04
CA SER A 86 8.30 -26.50 -21.46
C SER A 86 9.82 -26.50 -21.69
N TYR A 87 10.56 -25.71 -20.90
CA TYR A 87 12.01 -25.68 -20.94
C TYR A 87 12.66 -26.90 -20.27
N LEU A 88 12.01 -27.45 -19.23
CA LEU A 88 12.51 -28.61 -18.49
C LEU A 88 12.26 -29.94 -19.22
N TYR A 89 11.12 -30.08 -19.90
CA TYR A 89 10.73 -31.30 -20.64
C TYR A 89 10.38 -31.05 -22.12
N PRO A 90 11.35 -30.64 -22.96
CA PRO A 90 11.10 -30.30 -24.37
C PRO A 90 10.41 -31.42 -25.16
N ASN A 91 10.89 -32.65 -25.02
CA ASN A 91 10.42 -33.77 -25.83
C ASN A 91 8.97 -34.17 -25.50
N GLN A 92 8.55 -33.97 -24.24
CA GLN A 92 7.18 -34.25 -23.79
C GLN A 92 6.24 -33.12 -24.20
N TRP A 93 6.70 -31.86 -24.12
CA TRP A 93 5.95 -30.71 -24.61
C TRP A 93 5.63 -30.82 -26.11
N THR A 94 6.62 -31.22 -26.92
CA THR A 94 6.40 -31.43 -28.36
C THR A 94 5.36 -32.53 -28.63
N ARG A 95 5.39 -33.64 -27.89
CA ARG A 95 4.37 -34.70 -28.00
C ARG A 95 2.98 -34.22 -27.60
N LEU A 96 2.88 -33.43 -26.52
CA LEU A 96 1.63 -32.85 -26.04
C LEU A 96 1.03 -31.88 -27.08
N MET A 97 1.86 -31.00 -27.66
CA MET A 97 1.44 -30.03 -28.68
C MET A 97 1.01 -30.69 -29.99
N ILE A 98 1.66 -31.80 -30.37
CA ILE A 98 1.24 -32.64 -31.51
C ILE A 98 -0.08 -33.36 -31.20
N ALA A 99 -0.23 -33.91 -29.99
CA ALA A 99 -1.45 -34.62 -29.57
C ALA A 99 -2.68 -33.69 -29.49
N LEU A 100 -2.49 -32.45 -29.02
CA LEU A 100 -3.54 -31.43 -28.95
C LEU A 100 -3.89 -30.79 -30.31
N LYS A 101 -3.25 -31.19 -31.43
CA LYS A 101 -3.40 -30.62 -32.78
C LYS A 101 -3.14 -29.11 -32.90
N LEU A 102 -2.78 -28.42 -31.82
CA LEU A 102 -2.42 -26.98 -31.78
C LEU A 102 -1.26 -26.65 -32.73
N GLN A 103 -0.31 -27.58 -32.91
CA GLN A 103 0.83 -27.39 -33.80
C GLN A 103 0.45 -27.33 -35.29
N ARG A 104 -0.62 -28.02 -35.74
CA ARG A 104 -1.10 -27.92 -37.12
C ARG A 104 -1.75 -26.57 -37.41
N GLY A 105 -2.50 -26.01 -36.46
CA GLY A 105 -3.13 -24.70 -36.63
C GLY A 105 -2.12 -23.54 -36.63
N SER A 106 -1.07 -23.62 -35.82
CA SER A 106 0.01 -22.62 -35.83
C SER A 106 0.95 -22.76 -37.01
N GLU A 107 1.25 -24.00 -37.47
CA GLU A 107 2.01 -24.23 -38.71
C GLU A 107 1.21 -23.78 -39.94
N GLU A 108 -0.11 -23.98 -40.02
CA GLU A 108 -0.94 -23.52 -41.14
C GLU A 108 -1.06 -21.98 -41.18
N MET A 109 -1.17 -21.31 -40.01
CA MET A 109 -1.10 -19.84 -39.94
C MET A 109 0.29 -19.30 -40.31
N LEU A 110 1.39 -19.90 -39.82
CA LEU A 110 2.76 -19.52 -40.17
C LEU A 110 3.11 -19.82 -41.65
N HIS A 111 2.53 -20.88 -42.23
CA HIS A 111 2.70 -21.23 -43.63
C HIS A 111 1.86 -20.31 -44.54
N ASN A 112 0.74 -19.75 -44.08
CA ASN A 112 0.07 -18.65 -44.78
C ASN A 112 0.88 -17.34 -44.74
N THR A 113 1.67 -17.10 -43.68
CA THR A 113 2.67 -16.02 -43.61
C THR A 113 3.88 -16.27 -44.53
N SER A 114 4.10 -17.51 -44.99
CA SER A 114 5.18 -17.83 -45.95
C SER A 114 4.93 -17.27 -47.37
N ARG A 115 3.67 -16.96 -47.73
CA ARG A 115 3.28 -16.27 -48.97
C ARG A 115 3.62 -14.77 -48.98
N ILE A 116 4.00 -14.19 -47.84
CA ILE A 116 4.50 -12.82 -47.78
C ILE A 116 5.92 -12.80 -48.36
N SER A 117 6.09 -12.17 -49.53
CA SER A 117 7.37 -12.19 -50.27
C SER A 117 8.48 -11.35 -49.63
N SER A 118 8.14 -10.45 -48.71
CA SER A 118 9.09 -9.48 -48.17
C SER A 118 9.78 -9.97 -46.89
N PRO A 119 11.12 -10.14 -46.89
CA PRO A 119 11.88 -10.60 -45.72
C PRO A 119 11.72 -9.70 -44.49
N TRP A 120 11.52 -8.40 -44.69
CA TRP A 120 11.41 -7.41 -43.61
C TRP A 120 10.08 -7.51 -42.83
N LEU A 121 8.98 -7.92 -43.47
CA LEU A 121 7.69 -8.02 -42.79
C LEU A 121 7.63 -9.23 -41.86
N LYS A 122 8.35 -10.31 -42.21
CA LYS A 122 8.53 -11.48 -41.33
C LYS A 122 9.30 -11.10 -40.06
N ASP A 123 10.37 -10.31 -40.21
CA ASP A 123 11.18 -9.80 -39.11
C ASP A 123 10.41 -8.77 -38.25
N ALA A 124 9.51 -7.98 -38.84
CA ALA A 124 8.68 -7.05 -38.10
C ALA A 124 7.57 -7.74 -37.29
N LEU A 125 6.98 -8.81 -37.83
CA LEU A 125 5.94 -9.59 -37.16
C LEU A 125 6.48 -10.36 -35.95
N THR A 126 7.72 -10.85 -36.03
CA THR A 126 8.36 -11.50 -34.86
C THR A 126 8.61 -10.50 -33.74
N GLY A 127 9.06 -9.27 -34.06
CA GLY A 127 9.18 -8.19 -33.06
C GLY A 127 7.83 -7.75 -32.47
N ALA A 128 6.79 -7.64 -33.31
CA ALA A 128 5.45 -7.26 -32.86
C ALA A 128 4.80 -8.30 -31.94
N ALA A 129 4.98 -9.60 -32.22
CA ALA A 129 4.45 -10.67 -31.36
C ALA A 129 5.08 -10.68 -29.95
N LEU A 130 6.30 -10.19 -29.82
CA LEU A 130 7.03 -10.17 -28.54
C LEU A 130 6.61 -9.01 -27.63
N GLY A 131 6.01 -7.93 -28.16
CA GLY A 131 5.61 -6.75 -27.38
C GLY A 131 4.63 -7.04 -26.24
N PRO A 132 3.49 -7.72 -26.48
CA PRO A 132 2.52 -8.07 -25.44
C PRO A 132 3.10 -8.97 -24.34
N VAL A 133 4.02 -9.87 -24.72
CA VAL A 133 4.70 -10.76 -23.78
C VAL A 133 5.59 -9.94 -22.84
N PHE A 134 6.37 -9.00 -23.36
CA PHE A 134 7.23 -8.10 -22.57
C PHE A 134 6.43 -7.22 -21.60
N SER A 135 5.27 -6.72 -22.04
CA SER A 135 4.37 -5.91 -21.21
C SER A 135 3.81 -6.68 -20.01
N SER A 136 3.54 -7.98 -20.16
CA SER A 136 2.88 -8.79 -19.14
C SER A 136 3.81 -9.31 -18.04
N CYS A 137 5.13 -9.28 -18.24
CA CYS A 137 6.11 -9.96 -17.39
C CYS A 137 7.22 -9.06 -16.82
N SER A 138 7.12 -7.75 -17.03
CA SER A 138 8.11 -6.76 -16.59
C SER A 138 7.62 -6.00 -15.36
N PRO A 139 8.26 -6.13 -14.18
CA PRO A 139 7.90 -5.34 -12.98
C PRO A 139 8.05 -3.84 -13.20
N THR A 140 9.05 -3.44 -14.00
CA THR A 140 9.30 -2.05 -14.41
C THR A 140 8.20 -1.50 -15.32
N TYR A 141 7.45 -2.34 -16.03
CA TYR A 141 6.28 -1.91 -16.79
C TYR A 141 5.15 -1.42 -15.88
N PHE A 142 4.99 -2.03 -14.70
CA PHE A 142 4.03 -1.57 -13.70
C PHE A 142 4.40 -0.18 -13.16
N PHE A 143 5.70 0.11 -13.00
CA PHE A 143 6.19 1.46 -12.69
C PHE A 143 5.90 2.45 -13.81
N VAL A 144 6.08 2.05 -15.09
CA VAL A 144 5.70 2.88 -16.23
C VAL A 144 4.20 3.15 -16.21
N LEU A 145 3.35 2.15 -15.96
CA LEU A 145 1.92 2.37 -15.80
C LEU A 145 1.62 3.31 -14.62
N ALA A 146 2.17 3.07 -13.44
CA ALA A 146 1.97 3.91 -12.25
C ALA A 146 2.45 5.36 -12.45
N THR A 147 3.46 5.59 -13.29
CA THR A 147 4.00 6.93 -13.59
C THR A 147 3.32 7.60 -14.79
N VAL A 148 2.79 6.82 -15.75
CA VAL A 148 2.14 7.32 -16.97
C VAL A 148 0.62 7.48 -16.83
N LEU A 149 -0.04 6.66 -15.99
CA LEU A 149 -1.47 6.78 -15.72
C LEU A 149 -1.89 8.11 -15.08
N PRO A 150 -1.16 8.69 -14.09
CA PRO A 150 -1.56 9.94 -13.46
C PRO A 150 -1.15 11.21 -14.23
N GLN A 151 -0.47 11.09 -15.38
CA GLN A 151 -0.01 12.25 -16.18
C GLN A 151 -0.90 12.52 -17.39
N THR A 152 -0.87 13.76 -17.89
CA THR A 152 -1.54 14.14 -19.15
C THR A 152 -1.08 13.25 -20.32
N PHE A 153 -1.98 13.00 -21.28
CA PHE A 153 -1.74 12.06 -22.39
C PHE A 153 -0.43 12.34 -23.15
N ALA A 154 -0.08 13.60 -23.36
CA ALA A 154 1.13 14.01 -24.07
C ALA A 154 2.42 13.68 -23.29
N VAL A 155 2.45 13.92 -21.98
CA VAL A 155 3.61 13.64 -21.13
C VAL A 155 3.78 12.13 -20.95
N GLY A 156 2.67 11.41 -20.81
CA GLY A 156 2.65 9.95 -20.76
C GLY A 156 3.22 9.30 -22.03
N LEU A 157 2.80 9.78 -23.20
CA LEU A 157 3.31 9.30 -24.49
C LEU A 157 4.80 9.60 -24.66
N LEU A 158 5.26 10.79 -24.23
CA LEU A 158 6.68 11.15 -24.30
C LEU A 158 7.54 10.25 -23.42
N ASN A 159 7.14 9.99 -22.17
CA ASN A 159 7.84 9.10 -21.25
C ASN A 159 7.90 7.67 -21.80
N LEU A 160 6.78 7.18 -22.36
CA LEU A 160 6.69 5.85 -22.96
C LEU A 160 7.63 5.70 -24.17
N CYS A 161 7.73 6.72 -25.02
CA CYS A 161 8.67 6.75 -26.14
C CYS A 161 10.13 6.71 -25.66
N ILE A 162 10.47 7.43 -24.59
CA ILE A 162 11.83 7.47 -24.04
C ILE A 162 12.19 6.16 -23.36
N TYR A 163 11.25 5.53 -22.66
CA TYR A 163 11.39 4.17 -22.13
C TYR A 163 11.66 3.16 -23.26
N ALA A 164 10.85 3.18 -24.31
CA ALA A 164 11.01 2.29 -25.46
C ALA A 164 12.36 2.52 -26.18
N LEU A 165 12.84 3.77 -26.21
CA LEU A 165 14.14 4.14 -26.75
C LEU A 165 15.29 3.58 -25.89
N GLY A 166 15.22 3.66 -24.56
CA GLY A 166 16.20 3.07 -23.64
C GLY A 166 16.31 1.55 -23.79
N LEU A 167 15.17 0.86 -23.87
CA LEU A 167 15.11 -0.58 -24.14
C LEU A 167 15.69 -0.93 -25.51
N ALA A 168 15.31 -0.19 -26.56
CA ALA A 168 15.80 -0.43 -27.92
C ALA A 168 17.32 -0.24 -28.04
N LEU A 169 17.88 0.81 -27.43
CA LEU A 169 19.32 1.06 -27.42
C LEU A 169 20.09 -0.04 -26.69
N THR A 170 19.57 -0.52 -25.56
CA THR A 170 20.21 -1.57 -24.76
C THR A 170 20.20 -2.90 -25.51
N LEU A 171 19.06 -3.28 -26.11
CA LEU A 171 18.97 -4.48 -26.95
C LEU A 171 19.85 -4.37 -28.20
N LEU A 172 19.97 -3.18 -28.80
CA LEU A 172 20.86 -2.95 -29.94
C LEU A 172 22.34 -3.09 -29.54
N ALA A 173 22.71 -2.60 -28.36
CA ALA A 173 24.04 -2.79 -27.80
C ALA A 173 24.33 -4.28 -27.60
N ILE A 174 23.43 -5.02 -26.96
CA ILE A 174 23.56 -6.48 -26.77
C ILE A 174 23.60 -7.21 -28.10
N ALA A 175 22.80 -6.83 -29.10
CA ALA A 175 22.82 -7.46 -30.42
C ALA A 175 24.17 -7.26 -31.14
N ARG A 176 24.80 -6.08 -30.99
CA ARG A 176 26.13 -5.80 -31.58
C ARG A 176 27.26 -6.48 -30.82
N PHE A 177 27.26 -6.40 -29.49
CA PHE A 177 28.32 -6.98 -28.64
C PHE A 177 28.16 -8.49 -28.43
N GLY A 178 26.93 -9.01 -28.56
CA GLY A 178 26.57 -10.41 -28.37
C GLY A 178 27.35 -11.35 -29.27
N ARG A 179 27.70 -10.95 -30.49
CA ARG A 179 28.52 -11.75 -31.43
C ARG A 179 29.92 -12.09 -30.88
N ARG A 180 30.45 -11.25 -29.98
CA ARG A 180 31.75 -11.42 -29.31
C ARG A 180 31.61 -12.29 -28.06
N VAL A 181 30.54 -12.05 -27.29
CA VAL A 181 30.20 -12.76 -26.06
C VAL A 181 29.80 -14.22 -26.35
N THR A 182 29.01 -14.49 -27.39
CA THR A 182 28.60 -15.85 -27.76
C THR A 182 29.75 -16.70 -28.31
N ARG A 183 30.76 -16.08 -28.94
CA ARG A 183 32.01 -16.77 -29.30
C ARG A 183 32.89 -17.08 -28.08
N ALA A 184 32.87 -16.23 -27.05
CA ALA A 184 33.61 -16.47 -25.80
C ALA A 184 32.91 -17.49 -24.89
N LEU A 185 31.57 -17.53 -24.90
CA LEU A 185 30.71 -18.45 -24.15
C LEU A 185 30.20 -19.60 -25.03
N GLY A 186 31.09 -20.26 -25.78
CA GLY A 186 30.76 -21.38 -26.67
C GLY A 186 30.04 -22.55 -25.98
N TYR A 187 30.03 -22.60 -24.64
CA TYR A 187 29.36 -23.62 -23.82
C TYR A 187 27.84 -23.38 -23.65
N ALA A 188 27.36 -22.13 -23.77
CA ALA A 188 25.96 -21.76 -23.51
C ALA A 188 25.01 -21.98 -24.72
N SER A 189 25.53 -22.43 -25.85
CA SER A 189 24.77 -22.58 -27.11
C SER A 189 24.39 -24.04 -27.45
N ASN A 190 24.70 -25.01 -26.57
CA ASN A 190 24.36 -26.41 -26.80
C ASN A 190 22.88 -26.70 -26.44
N PRO A 191 22.08 -27.30 -27.36
CA PRO A 191 20.63 -27.52 -27.19
C PRO A 191 20.22 -28.39 -25.98
N GLU A 192 21.14 -29.21 -25.48
CA GLU A 192 20.94 -30.13 -24.33
C GLU A 192 21.66 -29.68 -23.04
N SER A 193 22.23 -28.46 -23.01
CA SER A 193 23.08 -28.04 -21.91
C SER A 193 22.33 -27.88 -20.58
N THR A 194 23.03 -28.19 -19.48
CA THR A 194 22.60 -27.96 -18.08
C THR A 194 22.13 -26.53 -17.85
N PHE A 195 22.62 -25.57 -18.64
CA PHE A 195 22.20 -24.17 -18.61
C PHE A 195 20.70 -23.99 -18.89
N ARG A 196 20.16 -24.67 -19.90
CA ARG A 196 18.72 -24.61 -20.22
C ARG A 196 17.87 -25.19 -19.09
N LYS A 197 18.32 -26.30 -18.47
CA LYS A 197 17.65 -26.91 -17.31
C LYS A 197 17.69 -25.97 -16.10
N ALA A 198 18.81 -25.30 -15.86
CA ALA A 198 18.96 -24.32 -14.78
C ALA A 198 18.02 -23.12 -14.96
N VAL A 199 17.92 -22.57 -16.18
CA VAL A 199 16.97 -21.49 -16.50
C VAL A 199 15.52 -21.96 -16.38
N GLY A 200 15.19 -23.18 -16.83
CA GLY A 200 13.85 -23.75 -16.68
C GLY A 200 13.44 -23.94 -15.21
N ILE A 201 14.34 -24.47 -14.36
CA ILE A 201 14.12 -24.63 -12.92
C ILE A 201 13.93 -23.26 -12.26
N LEU A 202 14.76 -22.27 -12.62
CA LEU A 202 14.64 -20.90 -12.12
C LEU A 202 13.28 -20.29 -12.46
N LEU A 203 12.81 -20.43 -13.71
CA LEU A 203 11.49 -19.94 -14.13
C LEU A 203 10.34 -20.62 -13.39
N ILE A 204 10.45 -21.93 -13.10
CA ILE A 204 9.44 -22.64 -12.30
C ILE A 204 9.41 -22.09 -10.86
N ILE A 205 10.57 -21.90 -10.23
CA ILE A 205 10.66 -21.35 -8.88
C ILE A 205 10.05 -19.94 -8.83
N VAL A 206 10.41 -19.08 -9.79
CA VAL A 206 9.86 -17.71 -9.89
C VAL A 206 8.35 -17.74 -10.18
N GLY A 207 7.89 -18.59 -11.10
CA GLY A 207 6.46 -18.73 -11.41
C GLY A 207 5.62 -19.18 -10.22
N ILE A 208 6.13 -20.13 -9.41
CA ILE A 208 5.49 -20.56 -8.16
C ILE A 208 5.48 -19.42 -7.14
N ALA A 209 6.61 -18.70 -6.98
CA ALA A 209 6.70 -17.59 -6.05
C ALA A 209 5.71 -16.46 -6.37
N ILE A 210 5.53 -16.12 -7.65
CA ILE A 210 4.54 -15.13 -8.11
C ILE A 210 3.11 -15.65 -7.94
N ALA A 211 2.82 -16.89 -8.32
CA ALA A 211 1.48 -17.47 -8.23
C ALA A 211 0.98 -17.59 -6.77
N THR A 212 1.91 -17.76 -5.82
CA THR A 212 1.62 -17.88 -4.39
C THR A 212 1.73 -16.55 -3.63
N GLY A 213 2.14 -15.46 -4.29
CA GLY A 213 2.35 -14.15 -3.67
C GLY A 213 3.55 -14.10 -2.70
N ILE A 214 4.45 -15.07 -2.77
CA ILE A 214 5.67 -15.14 -1.95
C ILE A 214 6.67 -14.07 -2.41
N ASP A 215 6.69 -13.75 -3.70
CA ASP A 215 7.45 -12.64 -4.28
C ASP A 215 7.22 -11.32 -3.51
N LYS A 216 5.95 -10.97 -3.25
CA LYS A 216 5.59 -9.76 -2.48
C LYS A 216 6.05 -9.81 -1.03
N LYS A 217 6.01 -11.00 -0.40
CA LYS A 217 6.50 -11.21 0.98
C LYS A 217 8.03 -11.16 1.08
N ILE A 218 8.73 -11.60 0.03
CA ILE A 218 10.19 -11.53 -0.05
C ILE A 218 10.62 -10.09 -0.32
N GLU A 219 9.96 -9.39 -1.24
CA GLU A 219 10.21 -7.97 -1.50
C GLU A 219 9.98 -7.12 -0.25
N SER A 220 8.89 -7.33 0.50
CA SER A 220 8.64 -6.60 1.74
C SER A 220 9.69 -6.88 2.84
N ARG A 221 10.24 -8.11 2.88
CA ARG A 221 11.33 -8.47 3.81
C ARG A 221 12.71 -8.00 3.35
N LEU A 222 12.98 -7.97 2.05
CA LEU A 222 14.26 -7.50 1.51
C LEU A 222 14.38 -5.98 1.62
N VAL A 223 13.28 -5.25 1.39
CA VAL A 223 13.20 -3.79 1.62
C VAL A 223 13.46 -3.48 3.11
N ALA A 224 12.91 -4.28 4.02
CA ALA A 224 13.20 -4.16 5.46
C ALA A 224 14.66 -4.47 5.85
N SER A 225 15.47 -5.04 4.94
CA SER A 225 16.89 -5.37 5.15
C SER A 225 17.87 -4.47 4.37
N GLY A 226 17.38 -3.50 3.60
CA GLY A 226 18.19 -2.52 2.87
C GLY A 226 19.01 -3.05 1.68
N LEU A 227 18.78 -4.28 1.22
CA LEU A 227 19.65 -5.00 0.27
C LEU A 227 18.94 -5.44 -1.02
N SER A 228 18.08 -4.57 -1.59
CA SER A 228 17.47 -4.78 -2.91
C SER A 228 17.94 -3.73 -3.92
N ALA A 229 17.95 -4.08 -5.21
CA ALA A 229 18.19 -3.13 -6.31
C ALA A 229 17.14 -2.01 -6.37
N THR A 230 15.95 -2.25 -5.81
CA THR A 230 14.91 -1.24 -5.56
C THR A 230 15.21 -0.34 -4.36
N GLY A 231 16.04 -0.79 -3.41
CA GLY A 231 16.53 0.00 -2.27
C GLY A 231 17.47 1.12 -2.67
N ILE A 232 18.24 0.92 -3.75
CA ILE A 232 19.08 1.98 -4.34
C ILE A 232 18.19 3.00 -5.08
N GLU A 233 17.11 2.54 -5.73
CA GLU A 233 16.14 3.43 -6.37
C GLU A 233 15.30 4.21 -5.35
N SER A 234 14.86 3.58 -4.25
CA SER A 234 14.13 4.26 -3.17
C SER A 234 15.04 5.17 -2.34
N ALA A 235 16.29 4.77 -2.08
CA ALA A 235 17.28 5.64 -1.43
C ALA A 235 17.68 6.83 -2.33
N LEU A 236 17.76 6.64 -3.65
CA LEU A 236 17.91 7.77 -4.58
C LEU A 236 16.67 8.66 -4.58
N LEU A 237 15.46 8.10 -4.49
CA LEU A 237 14.22 8.90 -4.38
C LEU A 237 14.14 9.68 -3.06
N GLU A 238 14.55 9.10 -1.94
CA GLU A 238 14.67 9.79 -0.63
C GLU A 238 15.75 10.88 -0.66
N ASN A 239 16.95 10.58 -1.15
CA ASN A 239 18.04 11.57 -1.22
C ASN A 239 17.71 12.72 -2.18
N PHE A 240 17.00 12.47 -3.28
CA PHE A 240 16.59 13.51 -4.24
C PHE A 240 15.32 14.27 -3.82
N GLN A 241 14.49 13.74 -2.92
CA GLN A 241 13.49 14.57 -2.23
C GLN A 241 14.17 15.56 -1.29
N PHE A 242 15.20 15.11 -0.55
CA PHE A 242 15.99 15.97 0.33
C PHE A 242 16.76 17.08 -0.42
N GLU A 243 17.31 16.79 -1.60
CA GLU A 243 18.08 17.79 -2.36
C GLU A 243 17.20 18.86 -3.03
N ARG A 244 15.91 18.56 -3.26
CA ARG A 244 14.94 19.54 -3.77
C ARG A 244 14.46 20.54 -2.70
N ILE A 245 14.65 20.21 -1.41
CA ILE A 245 14.24 21.04 -0.27
C ILE A 245 15.24 22.20 -0.05
N ASN A 246 16.50 22.06 -0.51
CA ASN A 246 17.55 23.06 -0.23
C ASN A 246 17.75 24.14 -1.30
N GLU A 247 17.05 24.09 -2.45
CA GLU A 247 17.23 25.08 -3.53
C GLU A 247 16.01 25.99 -3.80
N THR A 248 14.98 25.98 -2.96
CA THR A 248 13.85 26.91 -3.12
C THR A 248 13.58 27.67 -1.84
N THR A 249 14.39 28.70 -1.62
CA THR A 249 14.04 29.83 -0.78
C THR A 249 12.82 30.55 -1.37
N SER A 250 11.80 30.74 -0.52
CA SER A 250 10.60 31.59 -0.65
C SER A 250 9.42 31.10 -1.50
N SER A 251 8.29 30.87 -0.80
CA SER A 251 6.88 31.07 -1.20
C SER A 251 6.02 29.99 -1.86
N ASP A 252 6.52 28.83 -2.31
CA ASP A 252 5.64 27.80 -2.90
C ASP A 252 5.47 26.58 -1.98
N VAL A 253 4.43 26.60 -1.13
CA VAL A 253 3.95 25.38 -0.44
C VAL A 253 3.43 24.41 -1.49
N ALA A 254 4.05 23.23 -1.60
CA ALA A 254 3.77 22.28 -2.67
C ALA A 254 2.42 21.55 -2.47
N MET A 255 1.38 21.97 -3.19
CA MET A 255 0.12 21.23 -3.28
C MET A 255 0.36 19.85 -3.94
N ASN A 256 -0.09 18.76 -3.32
CA ASN A 256 0.19 17.40 -3.82
C ASN A 256 -0.86 16.89 -4.83
N VAL A 257 -1.97 17.61 -5.03
CA VAL A 257 -2.96 17.33 -6.09
C VAL A 257 -2.65 18.17 -7.33
N ARG A 258 -2.14 17.51 -8.38
CA ARG A 258 -1.65 18.17 -9.60
C ARG A 258 -2.75 18.69 -10.54
N ASP A 259 -3.92 18.06 -10.55
CA ASP A 259 -5.10 18.46 -11.33
C ASP A 259 -6.28 18.58 -10.37
N PRO A 260 -6.43 19.72 -9.68
CA PRO A 260 -7.41 19.88 -8.62
C PRO A 260 -8.83 19.90 -9.20
N LYS A 261 -9.54 18.80 -8.98
CA LYS A 261 -10.96 18.65 -9.33
C LYS A 261 -11.83 19.06 -8.15
N LEU A 262 -13.09 19.33 -8.43
CA LEU A 262 -14.09 19.51 -7.37
C LEU A 262 -14.07 18.28 -6.46
N ALA A 263 -14.04 18.54 -5.16
CA ALA A 263 -14.11 17.49 -4.15
C ALA A 263 -15.48 16.76 -4.26
N PRO A 264 -15.52 15.43 -4.06
CA PRO A 264 -16.79 14.68 -4.02
C PRO A 264 -17.72 15.25 -2.96
N GLU A 265 -19.02 15.36 -3.23
CA GLU A 265 -19.99 15.83 -2.22
C GLU A 265 -20.11 14.86 -1.04
N PHE A 266 -20.57 15.35 0.11
CA PHE A 266 -20.94 14.50 1.25
C PHE A 266 -22.14 13.62 0.92
N ILE A 267 -22.02 12.31 1.14
CA ILE A 267 -23.06 11.32 0.83
C ILE A 267 -23.39 10.54 2.08
N GLY A 268 -24.66 10.54 2.48
CA GLY A 268 -25.16 9.68 3.56
C GLY A 268 -24.70 10.05 4.96
N LEU A 269 -24.16 11.26 5.17
CA LEU A 269 -23.77 11.74 6.49
C LEU A 269 -25.00 11.95 7.38
N THR A 270 -24.93 11.42 8.60
CA THR A 270 -26.02 11.45 9.59
C THR A 270 -25.53 12.02 10.92
N ASN A 271 -26.47 12.30 11.84
CA ASN A 271 -26.18 12.64 13.23
C ASN A 271 -25.11 13.75 13.40
N TRP A 272 -25.34 14.89 12.75
CA TRP A 272 -24.43 16.04 12.83
C TRP A 272 -24.34 16.59 14.26
N MET A 273 -23.13 16.91 14.68
CA MET A 273 -22.80 17.51 15.97
C MET A 273 -22.06 18.83 15.71
N ASN A 274 -22.22 19.79 16.63
CA ASN A 274 -21.67 21.15 16.53
C ASN A 274 -22.16 21.99 15.32
N SER A 275 -23.02 21.44 14.45
CA SER A 275 -23.67 22.18 13.37
C SER A 275 -24.96 21.51 12.89
N ALA A 276 -25.76 22.25 12.13
CA ALA A 276 -26.73 21.65 11.22
C ALA A 276 -25.99 20.89 10.09
N PRO A 277 -26.68 19.99 9.35
CA PRO A 277 -26.09 19.34 8.19
C PRO A 277 -25.51 20.33 7.18
N LEU A 278 -24.28 20.08 6.74
CA LEU A 278 -23.57 20.90 5.75
C LEU A 278 -23.42 20.14 4.44
N THR A 279 -23.29 20.88 3.34
CA THR A 279 -22.82 20.40 2.03
C THR A 279 -21.55 21.13 1.62
N LEU A 280 -20.69 20.51 0.80
CA LEU A 280 -19.53 21.19 0.24
C LEU A 280 -19.92 22.35 -0.68
N ALA A 281 -21.08 22.25 -1.34
CA ALA A 281 -21.64 23.35 -2.09
C ALA A 281 -21.89 24.61 -1.23
N GLU A 282 -22.42 24.45 -0.03
CA GLU A 282 -22.65 25.55 0.93
C GLU A 282 -21.36 26.10 1.54
N LEU A 283 -20.30 25.28 1.59
CA LEU A 283 -18.99 25.67 2.11
C LEU A 283 -18.11 26.39 1.09
N ARG A 284 -18.57 26.59 -0.14
CA ARG A 284 -17.84 27.40 -1.12
C ARG A 284 -17.58 28.81 -0.62
N GLY A 285 -16.40 29.34 -0.95
CA GLY A 285 -15.87 30.59 -0.40
C GLY A 285 -15.04 30.39 0.87
N LYS A 286 -15.05 29.19 1.47
CA LYS A 286 -14.23 28.83 2.63
C LYS A 286 -13.17 27.79 2.25
N VAL A 287 -12.06 27.79 2.97
CA VAL A 287 -11.10 26.69 2.95
C VAL A 287 -11.63 25.60 3.86
N VAL A 288 -11.72 24.37 3.35
CA VAL A 288 -12.32 23.24 4.08
C VAL A 288 -11.29 22.13 4.28
N ILE A 289 -11.16 21.62 5.49
CA ILE A 289 -10.56 20.32 5.76
C ILE A 289 -11.67 19.32 6.02
N ILE A 290 -11.60 18.18 5.34
CA ILE A 290 -12.32 16.98 5.74
C ILE A 290 -11.33 16.12 6.52
N ASP A 291 -11.69 15.79 7.76
CA ASP A 291 -10.90 14.93 8.64
C ASP A 291 -11.65 13.62 8.89
N PHE A 292 -11.21 12.53 8.27
CA PHE A 292 -11.72 11.20 8.56
C PHE A 292 -11.08 10.69 9.84
N TRP A 293 -11.91 10.36 10.83
CA TRP A 293 -11.47 9.92 12.14
C TRP A 293 -12.42 8.88 12.72
N THR A 294 -11.96 8.21 13.77
CA THR A 294 -12.83 7.46 14.69
C THR A 294 -12.34 7.63 16.11
N TYR A 295 -13.25 7.60 17.08
CA TYR A 295 -12.95 8.07 18.42
C TYR A 295 -12.15 7.08 19.27
N SER A 296 -12.09 5.79 18.90
CA SER A 296 -11.23 4.82 19.57
C SER A 296 -9.84 4.66 18.90
N CYS A 297 -9.58 5.38 17.81
CA CYS A 297 -8.28 5.34 17.13
C CYS A 297 -7.27 6.29 17.80
N ILE A 298 -6.21 5.75 18.39
CA ILE A 298 -5.19 6.56 19.07
C ILE A 298 -4.51 7.56 18.14
N ASN A 299 -4.23 7.15 16.90
CA ASN A 299 -3.63 8.02 15.90
C ASN A 299 -4.55 9.20 15.57
N CYS A 300 -5.87 9.00 15.54
CA CYS A 300 -6.82 10.10 15.39
C CYS A 300 -6.78 11.03 16.60
N ILE A 301 -6.90 10.47 17.81
CA ILE A 301 -6.95 11.21 19.08
C ILE A 301 -5.74 12.14 19.22
N ARG A 302 -4.53 11.68 18.87
CA ARG A 302 -3.31 12.48 18.95
C ARG A 302 -3.30 13.69 18.00
N THR A 303 -4.06 13.66 16.91
CA THR A 303 -4.19 14.82 16.00
C THR A 303 -5.19 15.86 16.47
N LEU A 304 -6.13 15.49 17.36
CA LEU A 304 -7.26 16.36 17.75
C LEU A 304 -6.82 17.70 18.36
N PRO A 305 -5.82 17.77 19.28
CA PRO A 305 -5.39 19.05 19.83
C PRO A 305 -4.92 20.03 18.76
N THR A 306 -4.16 19.55 17.77
CA THR A 306 -3.68 20.37 16.65
C THR A 306 -4.85 20.83 15.76
N LEU A 307 -5.79 19.94 15.44
CA LEU A 307 -6.97 20.29 14.64
C LEU A 307 -7.84 21.34 15.34
N THR A 308 -8.09 21.17 16.64
CA THR A 308 -8.83 22.15 17.44
C THR A 308 -8.11 23.50 17.43
N SER A 309 -6.78 23.49 17.58
CA SER A 309 -5.98 24.70 17.53
C SER A 309 -6.05 25.41 16.18
N TRP A 310 -5.99 24.68 15.06
CA TRP A 310 -6.18 25.25 13.72
C TRP A 310 -7.57 25.83 13.55
N TYR A 311 -8.60 25.10 13.99
CA TYR A 311 -9.98 25.58 13.86
C TYR A 311 -10.21 26.86 14.66
N GLU A 312 -9.79 26.89 15.93
CA GLU A 312 -9.92 28.09 16.77
C GLU A 312 -9.14 29.29 16.22
N THR A 313 -7.98 29.05 15.60
CA THR A 313 -7.14 30.12 15.04
C THR A 313 -7.71 30.67 13.73
N TYR A 314 -8.15 29.81 12.82
CA TYR A 314 -8.44 30.20 11.43
C TYR A 314 -9.93 30.29 11.09
N LYS A 315 -10.84 29.84 11.97
CA LYS A 315 -12.30 29.81 11.67
C LYS A 315 -12.86 31.15 11.21
N ASP A 316 -12.38 32.26 11.77
CA ASP A 316 -12.82 33.62 11.44
C ASP A 316 -12.22 34.14 10.12
N ASP A 317 -11.15 33.51 9.62
CA ASP A 317 -10.48 33.80 8.35
C ASP A 317 -11.12 33.10 7.13
N GLY A 318 -12.21 32.38 7.36
CA GLY A 318 -12.91 31.58 6.35
C GLY A 318 -12.42 30.14 6.26
N PHE A 319 -11.98 29.55 7.37
CA PHE A 319 -11.59 28.15 7.50
C PHE A 319 -12.69 27.31 8.17
N VAL A 320 -12.89 26.07 7.72
CA VAL A 320 -13.80 25.11 8.34
C VAL A 320 -13.16 23.73 8.36
N ILE A 321 -13.28 23.02 9.49
CA ILE A 321 -13.04 21.58 9.57
C ILE A 321 -14.39 20.87 9.60
N VAL A 322 -14.54 19.80 8.81
CA VAL A 322 -15.66 18.85 8.91
C VAL A 322 -15.05 17.49 9.28
N GLY A 323 -15.22 17.08 10.54
CA GLY A 323 -14.75 15.78 10.99
C GLY A 323 -15.79 14.70 10.64
N ILE A 324 -15.39 13.75 9.80
CA ILE A 324 -16.22 12.63 9.38
C ILE A 324 -15.85 11.43 10.24
N SER A 325 -16.75 11.08 11.16
CA SER A 325 -16.63 9.87 11.97
C SER A 325 -17.01 8.66 11.13
N ALA A 326 -16.00 7.91 10.68
CA ALA A 326 -16.17 6.66 9.95
C ALA A 326 -15.82 5.50 10.90
N PRO A 327 -16.80 4.69 11.33
CA PRO A 327 -16.62 3.76 12.45
C PRO A 327 -15.77 2.55 12.05
N GLU A 328 -14.69 2.28 12.78
CA GLU A 328 -13.89 1.07 12.64
C GLU A 328 -14.57 -0.15 13.30
N PHE A 329 -15.32 0.08 14.38
CA PHE A 329 -16.05 -0.96 15.12
C PHE A 329 -17.54 -0.67 15.20
N ALA A 330 -18.36 -1.71 15.40
CA ALA A 330 -19.81 -1.58 15.47
C ALA A 330 -20.30 -0.59 16.54
N PHE A 331 -19.65 -0.52 17.71
CA PHE A 331 -20.03 0.38 18.80
C PHE A 331 -19.78 1.85 18.49
N GLU A 332 -18.93 2.14 17.49
CA GLU A 332 -18.64 3.51 17.05
C GLU A 332 -19.73 4.08 16.14
N ARG A 333 -20.66 3.23 15.66
CA ARG A 333 -21.84 3.66 14.90
C ARG A 333 -22.88 4.37 15.78
N ILE A 334 -22.76 4.25 17.10
CA ILE A 334 -23.75 4.72 18.07
C ILE A 334 -23.56 6.23 18.29
N PRO A 335 -24.54 7.08 17.94
CA PRO A 335 -24.35 8.54 18.00
C PRO A 335 -24.03 9.08 19.39
N SER A 336 -24.57 8.48 20.46
CA SER A 336 -24.27 8.90 21.84
C SER A 336 -22.81 8.66 22.23
N ASN A 337 -22.19 7.62 21.70
CA ASN A 337 -20.79 7.31 21.99
C ASN A 337 -19.86 8.32 21.31
N VAL A 338 -20.14 8.66 20.05
CA VAL A 338 -19.42 9.71 19.31
C VAL A 338 -19.62 11.07 19.98
N GLN A 339 -20.84 11.39 20.44
CA GLN A 339 -21.13 12.63 21.16
C GLN A 339 -20.31 12.74 22.46
N ALA A 340 -20.25 11.67 23.25
CA ALA A 340 -19.44 11.65 24.48
C ALA A 340 -17.94 11.85 24.18
N ALA A 341 -17.44 11.31 23.05
CA ALA A 341 -16.07 11.55 22.62
C ALA A 341 -15.84 13.00 22.16
N VAL A 342 -16.77 13.59 21.41
CA VAL A 342 -16.73 15.00 20.98
C VAL A 342 -16.63 15.92 22.20
N GLU A 343 -17.39 15.64 23.26
CA GLU A 343 -17.33 16.37 24.53
C GLU A 343 -16.01 16.12 25.27
N ARG A 344 -15.58 14.86 25.39
CA ARG A 344 -14.34 14.46 26.09
C ARG A 344 -13.09 15.11 25.50
N TYR A 345 -13.02 15.20 24.17
CA TYR A 345 -11.88 15.78 23.45
C TYR A 345 -12.07 17.25 23.08
N GLU A 346 -13.12 17.90 23.63
CA GLU A 346 -13.41 19.32 23.45
C GLU A 346 -13.43 19.76 21.97
N ILE A 347 -14.00 18.90 21.10
CA ILE A 347 -14.08 19.17 19.67
C ILE A 347 -15.18 20.20 19.42
N THR A 348 -14.82 21.35 18.84
CA THR A 348 -15.74 22.47 18.58
C THR A 348 -16.19 22.59 17.13
N TYR A 349 -15.47 21.98 16.18
CA TYR A 349 -15.82 22.00 14.76
C TYR A 349 -16.94 21.00 14.42
N PRO A 350 -17.65 21.18 13.28
CA PRO A 350 -18.67 20.26 12.78
C PRO A 350 -18.19 18.81 12.70
N ILE A 351 -18.98 17.89 13.26
CA ILE A 351 -18.78 16.44 13.15
C ILE A 351 -20.01 15.79 12.53
N ALA A 352 -19.81 14.77 11.69
CA ALA A 352 -20.89 13.97 11.14
C ALA A 352 -20.52 12.47 11.08
N LEU A 353 -21.51 11.59 11.20
CA LEU A 353 -21.33 10.15 11.15
C LEU A 353 -21.50 9.62 9.73
N ASP A 354 -20.52 8.84 9.26
CA ASP A 354 -20.54 8.11 7.99
C ASP A 354 -20.66 6.60 8.24
N ASN A 355 -21.73 6.20 8.94
CA ASN A 355 -21.96 4.81 9.34
C ASN A 355 -22.04 3.82 8.16
N ASP A 356 -22.41 4.29 6.96
CA ASP A 356 -22.50 3.47 5.75
C ASP A 356 -21.25 3.56 4.86
N PHE A 357 -20.23 4.32 5.29
CA PHE A 357 -18.99 4.58 4.56
C PHE A 357 -19.21 5.13 3.14
N LEU A 358 -20.30 5.88 2.93
CA LEU A 358 -20.65 6.39 1.61
C LEU A 358 -19.73 7.55 1.24
N THR A 359 -19.45 8.45 2.18
CA THR A 359 -18.51 9.55 1.96
C THR A 359 -17.06 9.05 1.94
N TRP A 360 -16.71 8.13 2.85
CA TRP A 360 -15.43 7.42 2.86
C TRP A 360 -15.08 6.83 1.49
N ARG A 361 -16.02 6.09 0.88
CA ARG A 361 -15.83 5.50 -0.45
C ARG A 361 -15.82 6.55 -1.57
N ALA A 362 -16.60 7.61 -1.45
CA ALA A 362 -16.60 8.70 -2.44
C ALA A 362 -15.23 9.40 -2.53
N TYR A 363 -14.50 9.44 -1.42
CA TYR A 363 -13.15 10.00 -1.31
C TYR A 363 -12.03 9.01 -1.57
N ASP A 364 -12.36 7.75 -1.89
CA ASP A 364 -11.40 6.64 -2.05
C ASP A 364 -10.45 6.53 -0.84
N ASN A 365 -10.98 6.77 0.37
CA ASN A 365 -10.18 6.74 1.59
C ASN A 365 -9.86 5.28 2.02
N ALA A 366 -8.74 5.11 2.70
CA ALA A 366 -8.29 3.81 3.21
C ALA A 366 -7.63 3.88 4.59
N TYR A 367 -7.59 5.05 5.24
CA TYR A 367 -6.81 5.27 6.46
C TYR A 367 -7.55 6.12 7.50
N TRP A 368 -7.17 5.89 8.76
CA TRP A 368 -7.47 6.73 9.91
C TRP A 368 -6.15 7.18 10.57
N PRO A 369 -5.96 8.48 10.85
CA PRO A 369 -6.72 9.61 10.31
C PRO A 369 -6.38 9.86 8.83
N ALA A 370 -7.26 10.58 8.13
CA ALA A 370 -6.99 11.06 6.77
C ALA A 370 -7.59 12.45 6.56
N LYS A 371 -6.80 13.36 5.98
CA LYS A 371 -7.15 14.78 5.81
C LYS A 371 -7.16 15.16 4.34
N TYR A 372 -8.22 15.84 3.93
CA TYR A 372 -8.40 16.33 2.56
C TYR A 372 -8.61 17.84 2.60
N PHE A 373 -7.73 18.59 1.94
CA PHE A 373 -7.69 20.06 1.98
C PHE A 373 -8.31 20.61 0.71
N ILE A 374 -9.35 21.42 0.86
CA ILE A 374 -10.21 21.92 -0.20
C ILE A 374 -10.13 23.44 -0.23
N ASP A 375 -9.93 24.02 -1.42
CA ASP A 375 -9.91 25.47 -1.62
C ASP A 375 -11.30 26.12 -1.60
N ARG A 376 -11.32 27.45 -1.66
CA ARG A 376 -12.56 28.25 -1.68
C ARG A 376 -13.45 27.97 -2.89
N GLN A 377 -12.91 27.42 -3.97
CA GLN A 377 -13.67 27.04 -5.15
C GLN A 377 -14.26 25.62 -5.04
N GLY A 378 -13.99 24.92 -3.94
CA GLY A 378 -14.45 23.56 -3.66
C GLY A 378 -13.59 22.48 -4.33
N ARG A 379 -12.33 22.79 -4.70
CA ARG A 379 -11.42 21.83 -5.34
C ARG A 379 -10.48 21.21 -4.32
N LEU A 380 -10.23 19.92 -4.46
CA LEU A 380 -9.27 19.20 -3.63
C LEU A 380 -7.84 19.59 -4.05
N ARG A 381 -7.04 20.10 -3.11
CA ARG A 381 -5.70 20.65 -3.35
C ARG A 381 -4.58 19.86 -2.70
N HIS A 382 -4.84 19.27 -1.54
CA HIS A 382 -3.88 18.45 -0.82
C HIS A 382 -4.58 17.30 -0.10
N THR A 383 -3.87 16.18 0.08
CA THR A 383 -4.29 15.05 0.92
C THR A 383 -3.16 14.61 1.84
N HIS A 384 -3.46 14.33 3.10
CA HIS A 384 -2.52 13.77 4.06
C HIS A 384 -3.12 12.51 4.70
N PHE A 385 -2.37 11.41 4.73
CA PHE A 385 -2.84 10.12 5.25
C PHE A 385 -1.98 9.67 6.42
N GLY A 386 -2.62 9.26 7.50
CA GLY A 386 -1.97 8.93 8.75
C GLY A 386 -1.79 10.14 9.66
N GLU A 387 -1.03 9.93 10.72
CA GLU A 387 -0.72 10.93 11.73
C GLU A 387 0.60 11.63 11.40
N GLY A 388 0.59 12.97 11.38
CA GLY A 388 1.78 13.80 11.31
C GLY A 388 1.69 14.95 10.31
N ASP A 389 2.87 15.37 9.82
CA ASP A 389 3.08 16.49 8.90
C ASP A 389 2.23 17.74 9.26
N TYR A 390 2.18 18.08 10.55
CA TYR A 390 1.36 19.16 11.06
C TYR A 390 1.80 20.53 10.52
N GLU A 391 3.10 20.79 10.49
CA GLU A 391 3.65 22.02 9.93
C GLU A 391 3.34 22.16 8.44
N GLU A 392 3.52 21.08 7.66
CA GLU A 392 3.19 21.09 6.24
C GLU A 392 1.69 21.31 6.02
N SER A 393 0.85 20.60 6.78
CA SER A 393 -0.60 20.72 6.72
C SER A 393 -1.07 22.14 7.03
N GLU A 394 -0.52 22.78 8.06
CA GLU A 394 -0.85 24.15 8.39
C GLU A 394 -0.32 25.16 7.35
N ALA A 395 0.88 24.93 6.81
CA ALA A 395 1.38 25.75 5.71
C ALA A 395 0.43 25.69 4.49
N ILE A 396 -0.14 24.52 4.20
CA ILE A 396 -1.18 24.35 3.17
C ILE A 396 -2.44 25.14 3.52
N ILE A 397 -2.94 25.05 4.76
CA ILE A 397 -4.12 25.82 5.21
C ILE A 397 -3.89 27.31 4.98
N ARG A 398 -2.75 27.84 5.43
CA ARG A 398 -2.41 29.26 5.31
C ARG A 398 -2.26 29.68 3.86
N ALA A 399 -1.61 28.86 3.02
CA ALA A 399 -1.50 29.12 1.59
C ALA A 399 -2.88 29.18 0.91
N LEU A 400 -3.80 28.26 1.23
CA LEU A 400 -5.17 28.28 0.71
C LEU A 400 -5.98 29.48 1.22
N LEU A 401 -5.74 29.91 2.47
CA LEU A 401 -6.39 31.10 3.05
C LEU A 401 -5.90 32.41 2.42
N GLN A 402 -4.62 32.49 2.07
CA GLN A 402 -4.00 33.66 1.44
C GLN A 402 -4.16 33.68 -0.10
N GLU A 403 -4.55 32.55 -0.72
CA GLU A 403 -4.76 32.44 -2.16
C GLU A 403 -5.69 33.55 -2.67
N ASP A 404 -5.35 34.12 -3.83
CA ASP A 404 -6.02 35.27 -4.45
C ASP A 404 -6.07 36.56 -3.60
N GLY A 405 -5.23 36.67 -2.56
CA GLY A 405 -5.19 37.83 -1.65
C GLY A 405 -6.41 37.93 -0.73
N ALA A 406 -7.10 36.81 -0.49
CA ALA A 406 -8.38 36.77 0.19
C ALA A 406 -8.30 37.11 1.68
N THR A 407 -7.26 36.64 2.39
CA THR A 407 -7.10 36.88 3.83
C THR A 407 -5.63 37.06 4.19
N THR A 408 -5.31 38.08 5.01
CA THR A 408 -3.99 38.22 5.63
C THR A 408 -3.98 37.43 6.94
N VAL A 409 -3.35 36.26 6.93
CA VAL A 409 -3.19 35.41 8.11
C VAL A 409 -1.87 35.73 8.82
N SER A 410 -1.82 35.63 10.15
CA SER A 410 -0.60 35.79 10.96
C SER A 410 0.60 35.01 10.39
N GLU A 411 1.81 35.53 10.53
CA GLU A 411 3.04 34.85 10.09
C GLU A 411 3.37 33.63 10.96
N ASP A 412 3.02 33.68 12.24
CA ASP A 412 3.29 32.65 13.22
C ASP A 412 2.36 31.45 13.05
N MET A 413 2.94 30.24 12.96
CA MET A 413 2.21 28.98 12.93
C MET A 413 1.84 28.54 14.34
N VAL A 414 0.71 27.84 14.45
CA VAL A 414 0.22 27.32 15.73
C VAL A 414 0.69 25.88 15.95
N SER A 415 0.95 25.14 14.89
CA SER A 415 1.63 23.85 14.96
C SER A 415 3.09 24.09 15.35
N GLY A 416 3.48 23.53 16.49
CA GLY A 416 4.89 23.37 16.82
C GLY A 416 5.46 22.08 16.21
N ASP A 417 6.77 21.88 16.39
CA ASP A 417 7.46 20.62 16.12
C ASP A 417 6.95 19.53 17.09
N VAL A 418 5.89 18.83 16.68
CA VAL A 418 5.33 17.71 17.45
C VAL A 418 6.03 16.43 17.00
N ALA A 419 6.95 15.94 17.83
CA ALA A 419 7.58 14.64 17.62
C ALA A 419 6.51 13.54 17.55
N LEU A 420 6.50 12.80 16.43
CA LEU A 420 5.58 11.67 16.27
C LEU A 420 5.99 10.53 17.19
N PRO A 421 5.07 10.00 18.03
CA PRO A 421 5.34 8.85 18.89
C PRO A 421 5.20 7.56 18.08
N ILE A 422 5.86 7.47 16.91
CA ILE A 422 5.76 6.35 15.98
C ILE A 422 7.17 5.85 15.65
N SER A 423 7.37 4.55 15.73
CA SER A 423 8.62 3.88 15.39
C SER A 423 8.36 2.69 14.48
N ASN A 424 9.20 2.48 13.46
CA ASN A 424 9.14 1.29 12.61
C ASN A 424 9.38 -0.02 13.38
N LEU A 425 9.88 0.07 14.62
CA LEU A 425 10.10 -1.08 15.52
C LEU A 425 8.89 -1.38 16.42
N GLN A 426 7.87 -0.53 16.40
CA GLN A 426 6.68 -0.64 17.21
C GLN A 426 5.82 -1.83 16.79
N SER A 427 5.08 -2.39 17.73
CA SER A 427 4.03 -3.36 17.44
C SER A 427 2.99 -2.76 16.49
N PRO A 428 2.56 -3.49 15.46
CA PRO A 428 1.44 -3.06 14.62
C PRO A 428 0.14 -3.16 15.43
N GLU A 429 -0.86 -2.41 15.00
CA GLU A 429 -2.23 -2.57 15.51
C GLU A 429 -2.67 -4.05 15.44
N THR A 430 -3.18 -4.54 16.57
CA THR A 430 -3.46 -5.96 16.77
C THR A 430 -4.93 -6.16 17.12
N TYR A 431 -5.70 -6.57 16.12
CA TYR A 431 -7.11 -6.94 16.26
C TYR A 431 -7.27 -8.30 16.94
N LEU A 432 -8.27 -8.43 17.79
CA LEU A 432 -8.56 -9.63 18.57
C LEU A 432 -9.72 -10.46 17.99
N GLY A 433 -10.67 -9.81 17.30
CA GLY A 433 -11.77 -10.49 16.60
C GLY A 433 -11.31 -11.36 15.43
N TYR A 434 -12.03 -12.46 15.18
CA TYR A 434 -11.57 -13.50 14.24
C TYR A 434 -11.47 -13.05 12.77
N GLU A 435 -12.11 -11.93 12.39
CA GLU A 435 -12.08 -11.42 11.01
C GLU A 435 -10.70 -10.85 10.65
N ARG A 436 -10.10 -10.10 11.58
CA ARG A 436 -8.83 -9.37 11.37
C ARG A 436 -7.68 -9.89 12.23
N ALA A 437 -7.95 -10.80 13.17
CA ALA A 437 -6.97 -11.36 14.08
C ALA A 437 -5.76 -11.97 13.35
N LYS A 438 -4.57 -11.58 13.81
CA LYS A 438 -3.28 -12.13 13.40
C LYS A 438 -2.46 -12.47 14.64
N ASN A 439 -1.46 -13.33 14.47
CA ASN A 439 -0.51 -13.70 15.52
C ASN A 439 -1.17 -14.20 16.82
N PHE A 440 -2.28 -14.92 16.69
CA PHE A 440 -3.00 -15.54 17.80
C PHE A 440 -2.45 -16.94 18.06
N ASP A 441 -1.83 -17.15 19.22
CA ASP A 441 -1.14 -18.41 19.53
C ASP A 441 -2.11 -19.57 19.75
N ASN A 442 -3.34 -19.32 20.25
CA ASN A 442 -4.37 -20.36 20.40
C ASN A 442 -5.18 -20.59 19.11
N ALA A 443 -4.67 -20.25 17.92
CA ALA A 443 -5.43 -20.36 16.67
C ALA A 443 -6.03 -21.75 16.41
N ALA A 444 -5.39 -22.82 16.89
CA ALA A 444 -5.90 -24.20 16.75
C ALA A 444 -7.13 -24.50 17.63
N GLN A 445 -7.33 -23.77 18.72
CA GLN A 445 -8.46 -23.89 19.64
C GLN A 445 -9.64 -22.98 19.26
N ARG A 446 -9.49 -22.15 18.21
CA ARG A 446 -10.44 -21.10 17.87
C ARG A 446 -11.81 -21.68 17.46
N THR A 447 -12.84 -21.29 18.19
CA THR A 447 -14.25 -21.48 17.83
C THR A 447 -14.93 -20.13 17.63
N ALA A 448 -15.48 -19.88 16.43
CA ALA A 448 -16.13 -18.61 16.12
C ALA A 448 -17.53 -18.54 16.74
N ASN A 449 -17.86 -17.41 17.37
CA ASN A 449 -19.18 -17.08 17.92
C ASN A 449 -19.70 -18.09 18.97
N MET A 450 -18.80 -18.79 19.67
CA MET A 450 -19.13 -19.70 20.75
C MET A 450 -18.09 -19.59 21.85
N VAL A 451 -18.55 -19.73 23.10
CA VAL A 451 -17.66 -19.83 24.25
C VAL A 451 -16.83 -21.11 24.14
N ALA A 452 -15.51 -20.98 24.29
CA ALA A 452 -14.59 -22.09 24.43
C ALA A 452 -13.52 -21.78 25.48
N THR A 453 -12.96 -22.85 26.04
CA THR A 453 -11.86 -22.76 26.99
C THR A 453 -10.54 -22.75 26.25
N TYR A 454 -9.74 -21.73 26.50
CA TYR A 454 -8.40 -21.55 25.93
C TYR A 454 -7.36 -21.84 27.01
N SER A 455 -6.23 -22.42 26.58
CA SER A 455 -5.12 -22.71 27.49
C SER A 455 -3.80 -22.52 26.77
N ASN A 456 -2.93 -21.65 27.30
CA ASN A 456 -1.56 -21.50 26.83
C ASN A 456 -0.59 -21.58 28.00
N ASN A 457 0.50 -22.35 27.83
CA ASN A 457 1.48 -22.61 28.90
C ASN A 457 2.78 -21.81 28.75
N GLY A 458 2.85 -20.88 27.79
CA GLY A 458 4.06 -20.11 27.49
C GLY A 458 3.78 -18.63 27.25
N THR A 459 4.84 -17.83 27.37
CA THR A 459 4.81 -16.41 26.99
C THR A 459 4.70 -16.29 25.47
N PRO A 460 3.78 -15.47 24.95
CA PRO A 460 3.67 -15.22 23.51
C PRO A 460 4.95 -14.67 22.91
N ASN A 461 5.20 -14.98 21.64
CA ASN A 461 6.26 -14.34 20.87
C ASN A 461 6.01 -12.83 20.70
N ASN A 462 7.03 -12.08 20.29
CA ASN A 462 6.84 -10.64 20.04
C ASN A 462 5.78 -10.39 18.97
N ASN A 463 4.86 -9.46 19.25
CA ASN A 463 3.67 -9.15 18.45
C ASN A 463 2.66 -10.32 18.36
N HIS A 464 2.69 -11.26 19.31
CA HIS A 464 1.72 -12.34 19.46
C HIS A 464 0.95 -12.22 20.76
N TRP A 465 -0.28 -12.73 20.76
CA TRP A 465 -1.16 -12.81 21.91
C TRP A 465 -1.72 -14.22 22.10
N SER A 466 -2.12 -14.51 23.33
CA SER A 466 -2.78 -15.76 23.71
C SER A 466 -3.86 -15.53 24.75
N LEU A 467 -4.79 -16.48 24.82
CA LEU A 467 -5.87 -16.51 25.79
C LEU A 467 -5.73 -17.71 26.75
N ASN A 468 -6.21 -17.50 27.97
CA ASN A 468 -6.42 -18.53 28.99
C ASN A 468 -7.80 -18.30 29.64
N GLY A 469 -8.50 -19.38 30.02
CA GLY A 469 -9.87 -19.32 30.53
C GLY A 469 -10.93 -19.35 29.43
N ASP A 470 -12.17 -19.03 29.79
CA ASP A 470 -13.31 -19.12 28.88
C ASP A 470 -13.53 -17.81 28.12
N TRP A 471 -13.51 -17.89 26.79
CA TRP A 471 -13.69 -16.73 25.91
C TRP A 471 -14.69 -17.02 24.80
N ASN A 472 -15.42 -16.00 24.38
CA ASN A 472 -16.18 -15.98 23.15
C ASN A 472 -15.47 -15.09 22.12
N ILE A 473 -14.96 -15.67 21.03
CA ILE A 473 -14.33 -14.91 19.95
C ILE A 473 -15.36 -14.61 18.87
N GLN A 474 -15.65 -13.32 18.68
CA GLN A 474 -16.56 -12.78 17.67
C GLN A 474 -15.76 -12.17 16.51
N ASP A 475 -16.46 -11.62 15.52
CA ASP A 475 -15.89 -11.05 14.28
C ASP A 475 -14.91 -9.91 14.57
N GLU A 476 -15.33 -8.92 15.35
CA GLU A 476 -14.57 -7.71 15.66
C GLU A 476 -13.90 -7.74 17.05
N LYS A 477 -14.38 -8.60 17.96
CA LYS A 477 -14.00 -8.58 19.38
C LYS A 477 -13.85 -9.97 20.02
N ILE A 478 -13.25 -10.00 21.20
CA ILE A 478 -13.29 -11.14 22.13
C ILE A 478 -13.98 -10.74 23.42
N THR A 479 -14.82 -11.61 23.97
CA THR A 479 -15.55 -11.35 25.22
C THR A 479 -15.21 -12.40 26.25
N SER A 480 -14.84 -11.96 27.44
CA SER A 480 -14.57 -12.85 28.57
C SER A 480 -15.87 -13.53 29.02
N ALA A 481 -15.81 -14.85 29.20
CA ALA A 481 -16.94 -15.68 29.66
C ALA A 481 -16.76 -16.22 31.09
N SER A 482 -15.60 -16.03 31.71
CA SER A 482 -15.30 -16.36 33.12
C SER A 482 -14.74 -15.16 33.88
N ASP A 483 -14.79 -15.17 35.22
CA ASP A 483 -14.34 -14.02 36.04
C ASP A 483 -12.81 -13.89 36.13
N ASP A 484 -12.08 -14.92 35.70
CA ASP A 484 -10.63 -15.07 35.80
C ASP A 484 -9.97 -15.24 34.41
N ALA A 485 -10.67 -14.90 33.33
CA ALA A 485 -10.16 -15.07 31.98
C ALA A 485 -8.93 -14.16 31.77
N GLN A 486 -7.89 -14.70 31.15
CA GLN A 486 -6.63 -13.97 30.94
C GLN A 486 -6.29 -13.80 29.47
N LEU A 487 -5.79 -12.62 29.14
CA LEU A 487 -5.12 -12.33 27.88
C LEU A 487 -3.66 -11.99 28.17
N SER A 488 -2.75 -12.62 27.43
CA SER A 488 -1.33 -12.24 27.42
C SER A 488 -0.91 -11.75 26.05
N TYR A 489 -0.17 -10.66 25.98
CA TYR A 489 0.36 -10.09 24.75
C TYR A 489 1.81 -9.62 24.93
N THR A 490 2.70 -10.02 24.01
CA THR A 490 4.09 -9.55 24.04
C THR A 490 4.28 -8.48 22.96
N PHE A 491 4.68 -7.27 23.37
CA PHE A 491 4.71 -6.07 22.53
C PHE A 491 6.07 -5.35 22.51
N SER A 492 6.22 -4.45 21.54
CA SER A 492 7.31 -3.48 21.46
C SER A 492 6.72 -2.08 21.28
N ALA A 493 6.76 -1.26 22.32
CA ALA A 493 6.21 0.10 22.31
C ALA A 493 6.71 0.85 23.55
N LYS A 494 6.46 2.16 23.58
CA LYS A 494 6.52 2.95 24.82
C LYS A 494 5.14 2.98 25.49
N ASP A 495 4.10 3.25 24.71
CA ASP A 495 2.72 3.35 25.17
C ASP A 495 1.87 2.21 24.59
N VAL A 496 0.97 1.66 25.40
CA VAL A 496 0.01 0.62 24.99
C VAL A 496 -1.40 1.06 25.32
N TYR A 497 -2.28 0.93 24.35
CA TYR A 497 -3.69 1.24 24.46
C TYR A 497 -4.53 0.02 24.05
N LEU A 498 -5.74 -0.08 24.58
CA LEU A 498 -6.68 -1.14 24.23
C LEU A 498 -8.08 -0.57 24.08
N VAL A 499 -8.75 -0.96 23.00
CA VAL A 499 -10.15 -0.65 22.76
C VAL A 499 -11.02 -1.67 23.52
N ILE A 500 -11.83 -1.17 24.46
CA ILE A 500 -12.61 -1.98 25.39
C ILE A 500 -14.06 -1.50 25.37
N THR A 501 -14.98 -2.46 25.41
CA THR A 501 -16.42 -2.21 25.58
C THR A 501 -16.99 -3.11 26.67
N SER A 502 -17.94 -2.62 27.45
CA SER A 502 -18.57 -3.39 28.52
C SER A 502 -20.02 -2.96 28.73
N ASP A 503 -20.89 -3.92 29.03
CA ASP A 503 -22.30 -3.64 29.35
C ASP A 503 -22.47 -3.11 30.78
N GLU A 504 -21.54 -3.43 31.68
CA GLU A 504 -21.50 -3.02 33.09
C GLU A 504 -20.11 -2.49 33.45
N GLU A 505 -20.01 -1.69 34.51
CA GLU A 505 -18.73 -1.27 35.06
C GLU A 505 -17.89 -2.49 35.48
N ALA A 506 -16.60 -2.46 35.18
CA ALA A 506 -15.73 -3.61 35.42
C ALA A 506 -14.29 -3.18 35.73
N ASP A 507 -13.60 -3.98 36.53
CA ASP A 507 -12.20 -3.77 36.87
C ASP A 507 -11.33 -4.85 36.21
N ILE A 508 -10.38 -4.42 35.39
CA ILE A 508 -9.39 -5.30 34.76
C ILE A 508 -8.08 -5.19 35.53
N ALA A 509 -7.54 -6.31 36.01
CA ALA A 509 -6.21 -6.33 36.61
C ALA A 509 -5.14 -6.37 35.52
N VAL A 510 -4.09 -5.55 35.68
CA VAL A 510 -3.04 -5.33 34.69
C VAL A 510 -1.68 -5.68 35.28
N GLU A 511 -0.96 -6.59 34.61
CA GLU A 511 0.40 -6.98 34.96
C GLU A 511 1.36 -6.77 33.79
N LEU A 512 2.59 -6.34 34.08
CA LEU A 512 3.65 -6.16 33.09
C LEU A 512 4.88 -6.98 33.47
N GLY A 513 5.20 -7.98 32.66
CA GLY A 513 6.33 -8.89 32.89
C GLY A 513 6.13 -9.82 34.09
N GLY A 514 4.89 -10.13 34.45
CA GLY A 514 4.53 -10.92 35.63
C GLY A 514 4.68 -10.16 36.95
N GLN A 515 4.70 -8.82 36.89
CA GLN A 515 4.70 -7.93 38.04
C GLN A 515 3.54 -6.94 37.92
N ASP A 516 3.05 -6.49 39.06
CA ASP A 516 2.10 -5.39 39.16
C ASP A 516 2.63 -4.12 38.45
N VAL A 517 1.73 -3.44 37.74
CA VAL A 517 2.01 -2.15 37.14
C VAL A 517 2.09 -1.09 38.25
N ASN A 518 3.15 -0.28 38.22
CA ASN A 518 3.42 0.78 39.19
C ASN A 518 3.28 2.17 38.55
N ALA A 519 3.44 3.22 39.34
CA ALA A 519 3.29 4.60 38.88
C ALA A 519 4.29 5.02 37.77
N GLU A 520 5.38 4.28 37.56
CA GLU A 520 6.38 4.58 36.52
C GLU A 520 6.04 3.94 35.16
N ASN A 521 5.16 2.94 35.13
CA ASN A 521 4.79 2.22 33.91
C ASN A 521 3.27 2.13 33.65
N ALA A 522 2.44 2.63 34.56
CA ALA A 522 0.99 2.75 34.39
C ALA A 522 0.64 3.80 33.33
N GLY A 523 -0.26 3.43 32.41
CA GLY A 523 -0.94 4.40 31.56
C GLY A 523 -1.97 5.21 32.36
N ALA A 524 -2.52 6.25 31.73
CA ALA A 524 -3.41 7.21 32.39
C ALA A 524 -4.70 6.59 32.96
N ASP A 525 -5.11 5.43 32.45
CA ASP A 525 -6.34 4.75 32.87
C ASP A 525 -6.10 3.60 33.87
N VAL A 526 -4.86 3.43 34.36
CA VAL A 526 -4.50 2.36 35.30
C VAL A 526 -4.05 2.95 36.64
N ALA A 527 -4.72 2.54 37.73
CA ALA A 527 -4.36 2.92 39.08
C ALA A 527 -4.27 1.68 39.98
N ASN A 528 -3.18 1.52 40.73
CA ASN A 528 -2.94 0.36 41.60
C ASN A 528 -3.08 -0.99 40.86
N SER A 529 -2.50 -1.10 39.66
CA SER A 529 -2.64 -2.26 38.75
C SER A 529 -4.07 -2.58 38.29
N ILE A 530 -5.03 -1.70 38.53
CA ILE A 530 -6.43 -1.89 38.13
C ILE A 530 -6.81 -0.83 37.11
N MET A 531 -7.42 -1.27 36.02
CA MET A 531 -8.02 -0.42 35.00
C MET A 531 -9.54 -0.50 35.15
N HIS A 532 -10.16 0.62 35.49
CA HIS A 532 -11.61 0.72 35.65
C HIS A 532 -12.27 1.03 34.30
N ILE A 533 -13.25 0.20 33.92
CA ILE A 533 -13.97 0.29 32.65
C ILE A 533 -15.37 0.84 32.93
N ASP A 534 -15.64 2.03 32.40
CA ASP A 534 -16.89 2.75 32.59
C ASP A 534 -17.66 3.02 31.28
N THR A 535 -16.93 3.08 30.17
CA THR A 535 -17.43 3.51 28.86
C THR A 535 -16.75 2.76 27.72
N ASP A 536 -17.45 2.68 26.59
CA ASP A 536 -16.93 2.11 25.34
C ASP A 536 -15.90 3.05 24.69
N ARG A 537 -14.61 2.82 24.92
CA ARG A 537 -13.53 3.70 24.45
C ARG A 537 -12.17 3.02 24.35
N LEU A 538 -11.19 3.80 23.91
CA LEU A 538 -9.78 3.49 24.05
C LEU A 538 -9.29 3.79 25.48
N TYR A 539 -8.57 2.84 26.07
CA TYR A 539 -7.94 2.96 27.39
C TYR A 539 -6.41 2.92 27.26
N HIS A 540 -5.71 3.80 27.96
CA HIS A 540 -4.25 3.86 28.05
C HIS A 540 -3.75 2.98 29.21
N ILE A 541 -3.20 1.82 28.86
CA ILE A 541 -2.87 0.77 29.84
C ILE A 541 -1.44 0.93 30.37
N VAL A 542 -0.48 1.18 29.48
CA VAL A 542 0.95 1.20 29.80
C VAL A 542 1.57 2.47 29.23
N SER A 543 2.41 3.12 30.03
CA SER A 543 3.24 4.28 29.63
C SER A 543 4.65 4.09 30.17
N LEU A 544 5.57 3.64 29.32
CA LEU A 544 6.96 3.41 29.71
C LEU A 544 7.79 4.71 29.63
N PRO A 545 8.86 4.84 30.45
CA PRO A 545 9.75 6.00 30.38
C PRO A 545 10.49 6.11 29.03
N SER A 546 10.68 4.98 28.34
CA SER A 546 11.27 4.91 27.00
C SER A 546 10.75 3.68 26.26
N PHE A 547 10.91 3.70 24.93
CA PHE A 547 10.55 2.57 24.07
C PHE A 547 11.20 1.28 24.57
N ALA A 548 10.38 0.25 24.81
CA ALA A 548 10.84 -1.08 25.18
C ALA A 548 10.42 -2.11 24.14
N SER A 549 11.25 -3.14 23.97
CA SER A 549 10.93 -4.27 23.09
C SER A 549 10.64 -5.53 23.89
N LYS A 550 9.73 -6.36 23.38
CA LYS A 550 9.37 -7.68 23.93
C LYS A 550 8.95 -7.64 25.40
N LYS A 551 8.08 -6.69 25.76
CA LYS A 551 7.43 -6.66 27.08
C LYS A 551 6.14 -7.46 27.02
N THR A 552 5.88 -8.27 28.05
CA THR A 552 4.64 -9.07 28.12
C THR A 552 3.65 -8.39 29.04
N LEU A 553 2.50 -8.03 28.50
CA LEU A 553 1.32 -7.57 29.21
C LEU A 553 0.42 -8.77 29.49
N THR A 554 -0.08 -8.88 30.72
CA THR A 554 -1.14 -9.83 31.09
C THR A 554 -2.31 -9.05 31.66
N LEU A 555 -3.52 -9.34 31.17
CA LEU A 555 -4.78 -8.76 31.63
C LEU A 555 -5.62 -9.88 32.22
N THR A 556 -6.16 -9.67 33.43
CA THR A 556 -7.21 -10.52 34.00
C THR A 556 -8.54 -9.80 33.85
N VAL A 557 -9.43 -10.39 33.06
CA VAL A 557 -10.59 -9.73 32.48
C VAL A 557 -11.85 -10.39 33.01
N PRO A 558 -12.69 -9.67 33.77
CA PRO A 558 -13.90 -10.22 34.33
C PRO A 558 -14.93 -10.53 33.23
N LYS A 559 -15.89 -11.38 33.57
CA LYS A 559 -16.92 -11.83 32.65
C LYS A 559 -17.71 -10.64 32.07
N GLY A 560 -18.01 -10.70 30.77
CA GLY A 560 -18.83 -9.71 30.07
C GLY A 560 -18.04 -8.58 29.41
N VAL A 561 -16.80 -8.34 29.83
CA VAL A 561 -15.94 -7.34 29.20
C VAL A 561 -15.47 -7.83 27.83
N SER A 562 -15.54 -6.94 26.85
CA SER A 562 -15.09 -7.22 25.48
C SER A 562 -13.89 -6.38 25.07
N LEU A 563 -12.91 -7.01 24.42
CA LEU A 563 -11.67 -6.39 23.94
C LEU A 563 -11.64 -6.45 22.41
N HIS A 564 -11.24 -5.36 21.76
CA HIS A 564 -11.29 -5.24 20.29
C HIS A 564 -9.92 -5.23 19.64
N ALA A 565 -9.08 -4.24 19.97
CA ALA A 565 -7.75 -4.09 19.37
C ALA A 565 -6.75 -3.37 20.29
N PHE A 566 -5.50 -3.81 20.23
CA PHE A 566 -4.38 -3.07 20.82
C PHE A 566 -3.78 -2.08 19.83
N THR A 567 -3.55 -0.85 20.29
CA THR A 567 -2.81 0.19 19.58
C THR A 567 -1.68 0.75 20.45
N PHE A 568 -0.78 1.54 19.87
CA PHE A 568 0.53 1.82 20.49
C PHE A 568 1.01 3.28 20.32
N GLY A 569 1.94 3.71 21.18
CA GLY A 569 2.82 4.89 21.01
C GLY A 569 4.30 4.52 21.25
N SER A 570 5.25 5.29 20.72
CA SER A 570 6.71 5.04 20.80
C SER A 570 7.49 6.19 21.43
#